data_AF-A0A534MD13-F1
#
_entry.id   AF-A0A534MD13-F1
#
_cell.length_a   1.000
_cell.length_b   1.000
_cell.length_c   1.000
_cell.angle_alpha   90.00
_cell.angle_beta   90.00
_cell.angle_gamma   90.00
#
_symmetry.space_group_name_H-M   'P 1'
#
loop_
_entity.id
_entity.type
_entity.pdbx_description
1 polymer ?
#
loop_
_entity_poly.entity_id
_entity_poly.type
_entity_poly.pdbx_seq_one_letter_code
_entity_poly.pdbx_strand_id
1 'polypeptide(L)'
;MVGGLGLRTDSLARFRSSLRTSLFRNSLFLLLTSALGNGLGFLFWLAVAQSYPAADVGRAATVFAVVLFLAGAGSLGLPYGIMRFLPSEADKASLVKVALVASGAASGILGLLFLMGLSLWSPPLAFLRSDPALAAACVLSV
;
A
#
# COMPACT_ATOMS: atom_id res chain seq x y z
N MET A 1 51.01 23.19 -10.89
CA MET A 1 50.56 22.18 -9.90
C MET A 1 49.60 22.84 -8.94
N VAL A 2 48.57 22.14 -8.49
CA VAL A 2 47.46 22.57 -7.59
C VAL A 2 46.25 23.18 -8.31
N GLY A 3 45.47 22.30 -8.94
CA GLY A 3 44.08 22.54 -9.33
C GLY A 3 43.33 21.21 -9.26
N GLY A 4 42.70 20.91 -8.11
CA GLY A 4 42.05 19.60 -7.96
C GLY A 4 41.33 19.27 -6.65
N LEU A 5 41.22 20.19 -5.67
CA LEU A 5 40.72 19.83 -4.33
C LEU A 5 39.59 20.72 -3.76
N GLY A 6 39.03 21.66 -4.53
CA GLY A 6 37.96 22.56 -4.05
C GLY A 6 36.51 22.08 -4.25
N LEU A 7 36.26 21.05 -5.07
CA LEU A 7 34.89 20.65 -5.47
C LEU A 7 34.21 19.63 -4.53
N ARG A 8 34.96 18.96 -3.65
CA ARG A 8 34.40 17.87 -2.81
C ARG A 8 33.82 18.36 -1.48
N THR A 9 34.29 19.47 -0.94
CA THR A 9 33.88 19.98 0.38
C THR A 9 32.55 20.77 0.33
N ASP A 10 32.30 21.53 -0.72
CA ASP A 10 31.08 22.35 -0.83
C ASP A 10 29.84 21.53 -1.18
N SER A 11 30.02 20.42 -1.91
CA SER A 11 28.93 19.51 -2.28
C SER A 11 28.37 18.76 -1.05
N LEU A 12 29.26 18.32 -0.15
CA LEU A 12 28.87 17.66 1.10
C LEU A 12 28.23 18.63 2.10
N ALA A 13 28.70 19.89 2.15
CA ALA A 13 28.10 20.92 2.99
C ALA A 13 26.71 21.36 2.50
N ARG A 14 26.51 21.46 1.18
CA ARG A 14 25.19 21.75 0.57
C ARG A 14 24.20 20.60 0.75
N PHE A 15 24.65 19.36 0.58
CA PHE A 15 23.85 18.17 0.91
C PHE A 15 23.43 18.21 2.38
N ARG A 16 24.37 18.50 3.30
CA ARG A 16 24.11 18.65 4.75
C ARG A 16 23.20 19.83 5.13
N SER A 17 23.19 20.91 4.35
CA SER A 17 22.26 22.03 4.56
C SER A 17 20.84 21.72 4.08
N SER A 18 20.69 20.93 3.00
CA SER A 18 19.41 20.40 2.52
C SER A 18 18.85 19.30 3.44
N LEU A 19 19.73 18.59 4.17
CA LEU A 19 19.37 17.61 5.20
C LEU A 19 18.74 18.23 6.46
N ARG A 20 18.74 19.56 6.61
CA ARG A 20 18.21 20.26 7.81
C ARG A 20 16.81 20.87 7.65
N THR A 21 16.22 20.81 6.47
CA THR A 21 14.86 21.32 6.21
C THR A 21 13.80 20.24 6.43
N SER A 22 12.58 20.65 6.77
CA SER A 22 11.38 19.82 7.06
C SER A 22 11.20 18.61 6.13
N LEU A 23 11.64 18.73 4.87
CA LEU A 23 11.64 17.65 3.86
C LEU A 23 12.43 16.40 4.28
N PHE A 24 13.63 16.52 4.85
CA PHE A 24 14.41 15.33 5.21
C PHE A 24 13.78 14.55 6.36
N ARG A 25 13.23 15.26 7.35
CA ARG A 25 12.48 14.63 8.45
C ARG A 25 11.24 13.92 7.91
N ASN A 26 10.45 14.56 7.05
CA ASN A 26 9.26 13.95 6.47
C ASN A 26 9.59 12.71 5.63
N SER A 27 10.60 12.79 4.77
CA SER A 27 11.07 11.64 3.99
C SER A 27 11.60 10.52 4.88
N LEU A 28 12.35 10.86 5.94
CA LEU A 28 12.84 9.86 6.90
C LEU A 28 11.69 9.18 7.65
N PHE A 29 10.64 9.92 8.04
CA PHE A 29 9.44 9.35 8.65
C PHE A 29 8.69 8.43 7.69
N LEU A 30 8.55 8.80 6.41
CA LEU A 30 7.92 7.95 5.39
C LEU A 30 8.74 6.67 5.15
N LEU A 31 10.06 6.81 5.02
CA LEU A 31 10.96 5.67 4.87
C LEU A 31 10.91 4.75 6.08
N LEU A 32 10.95 5.29 7.29
CA LEU A 32 10.88 4.52 8.52
C LEU A 32 9.55 3.79 8.65
N THR A 33 8.43 4.46 8.36
CA THR A 33 7.10 3.84 8.36
C THR A 33 7.03 2.70 7.36
N SER A 34 7.56 2.91 6.14
CA SER A 34 7.58 1.89 5.09
C SER A 34 8.49 0.72 5.44
N ALA A 35 9.67 1.01 6.01
CA ALA A 35 10.63 0.01 6.44
C ALA A 35 10.09 -0.83 7.61
N LEU A 36 9.45 -0.19 8.59
CA LEU A 36 8.80 -0.87 9.70
C LEU A 36 7.62 -1.72 9.20
N GLY A 37 6.77 -1.19 8.32
CA GLY A 37 5.65 -1.94 7.74
C GLY A 37 6.11 -3.19 6.99
N ASN A 38 7.07 -3.04 6.08
CA ASN A 38 7.62 -4.17 5.31
C ASN A 38 8.41 -5.14 6.21
N GLY A 39 9.18 -4.61 7.17
CA GLY A 39 9.97 -5.42 8.10
C GLY A 39 9.09 -6.26 9.02
N LEU A 40 8.03 -5.67 9.59
CA LEU A 40 7.04 -6.40 10.39
C LEU A 40 6.28 -7.42 9.55
N GLY A 41 5.89 -7.06 8.32
CA GLY A 41 5.26 -8.00 7.39
C GLY A 41 6.16 -9.19 7.06
N PHE A 42 7.46 -8.96 6.85
CA PHE A 42 8.44 -10.02 6.64
C PHE A 42 8.57 -10.93 7.86
N LEU A 43 8.68 -10.37 9.06
CA LEU A 43 8.74 -11.16 10.30
C LEU A 43 7.47 -11.98 10.53
N PHE A 44 6.30 -11.42 10.21
CA PHE A 44 5.03 -12.14 10.23
C PHE A 44 5.06 -13.34 9.27
N TRP A 45 5.43 -13.12 8.01
CA TRP A 45 5.50 -14.21 7.02
C TRP A 45 6.55 -15.26 7.36
N LEU A 46 7.66 -14.86 7.99
CA LEU A 46 8.68 -15.79 8.48
C LEU A 46 8.11 -16.72 9.56
N ALA A 47 7.37 -16.18 10.53
CA ALA A 47 6.70 -16.96 11.57
C ALA A 47 5.62 -17.89 10.98
N VAL A 48 4.85 -17.41 10.00
CA VAL A 48 3.82 -18.18 9.30
C VAL A 48 4.44 -19.34 8.50
N ALA A 49 5.53 -19.09 7.78
CA ALA A 49 6.22 -20.09 6.99
C ALA A 49 6.83 -21.22 7.84
N GLN A 50 7.20 -20.93 9.09
CA GLN A 50 7.71 -21.95 10.03
C GLN A 50 6.57 -22.74 10.71
N SER A 51 5.43 -22.11 10.95
CA SER A 51 4.35 -22.69 11.76
C SER A 51 3.28 -23.43 10.96
N TYR A 52 3.14 -23.13 9.67
CA TYR A 52 2.07 -23.67 8.82
C TYR A 52 2.58 -24.46 7.61
N PRO A 53 1.80 -25.43 7.10
CA PRO A 53 2.11 -26.14 5.87
C PRO A 53 2.21 -25.19 4.66
N ALA A 54 3.14 -25.45 3.74
CA ALA A 54 3.36 -24.62 2.56
C ALA A 54 2.10 -24.41 1.70
N ALA A 55 1.19 -25.39 1.66
CA ALA A 55 -0.08 -25.28 0.95
C ALA A 55 -0.99 -24.17 1.50
N ASP A 56 -1.03 -23.99 2.82
CA ASP A 56 -1.87 -22.97 3.47
C ASP A 56 -1.24 -21.58 3.36
N VAL A 57 0.09 -21.51 3.46
CA VAL A 57 0.85 -20.27 3.21
C VAL A 57 0.61 -19.78 1.77
N GLY A 58 0.61 -20.69 0.79
CA GLY A 58 0.33 -20.36 -0.61
C GLY A 58 -1.09 -19.83 -0.83
N ARG A 59 -2.09 -20.42 -0.17
CA ARG A 59 -3.48 -19.92 -0.21
C ARG A 59 -3.59 -18.52 0.39
N ALA A 60 -3.02 -18.31 1.57
CA ALA A 60 -3.01 -17.01 2.23
C ALA A 60 -2.30 -15.95 1.37
N ALA A 61 -1.14 -16.27 0.79
CA ALA A 61 -0.40 -15.37 -0.09
C ALA A 61 -1.20 -15.03 -1.36
N THR A 62 -1.94 -15.99 -1.91
CA THR A 62 -2.83 -15.77 -3.06
C THR A 62 -3.95 -14.79 -2.71
N VAL A 63 -4.63 -15.01 -1.58
CA VAL A 63 -5.68 -14.09 -1.10
C VAL A 63 -5.11 -12.70 -0.87
N PHE A 64 -3.93 -12.60 -0.24
CA PHE A 64 -3.27 -11.32 0.01
C PHE A 64 -2.95 -10.57 -1.29
N ALA A 65 -2.42 -11.27 -2.31
CA ALA A 65 -2.13 -10.68 -3.62
C ALA A 65 -3.41 -10.21 -4.33
N VAL A 66 -4.49 -10.99 -4.24
CA VAL A 66 -5.81 -10.64 -4.77
C VAL A 66 -6.36 -9.38 -4.11
N VAL A 67 -6.33 -9.30 -2.78
CA VAL A 67 -6.76 -8.10 -2.02
C VAL A 67 -5.95 -6.89 -2.41
N LEU A 68 -4.63 -7.03 -2.56
CA LEU A 68 -3.75 -5.93 -2.95
C LEU A 68 -4.03 -5.45 -4.38
N PHE A 69 -4.32 -6.37 -5.30
CA PHE A 69 -4.73 -6.04 -6.66
C PHE A 69 -6.06 -5.28 -6.68
N LEU A 70 -7.06 -5.78 -5.94
CA LEU A 70 -8.37 -5.17 -5.79
C LEU A 70 -8.27 -3.76 -5.21
N ALA A 71 -7.52 -3.59 -4.12
CA ALA A 71 -7.30 -2.28 -3.49
C ALA A 71 -6.58 -1.31 -4.44
N GLY A 72 -5.57 -1.78 -5.18
CA GLY A 72 -4.86 -0.96 -6.17
C GLY A 72 -5.77 -0.51 -7.32
N ALA A 73 -6.58 -1.42 -7.86
CA ALA A 73 -7.55 -1.13 -8.92
C ALA A 73 -8.69 -0.21 -8.45
N GLY A 74 -9.26 -0.49 -7.26
CA GLY A 74 -10.35 0.27 -6.65
C GLY A 74 -9.94 1.65 -6.14
N SER A 75 -8.64 1.87 -5.90
CA SER A 75 -8.11 3.19 -5.55
C SER A 75 -8.23 4.21 -6.70
N LEU A 76 -8.46 3.79 -7.96
CA LEU A 76 -8.67 4.65 -9.14
C LEU A 76 -7.60 5.75 -9.36
N GLY A 77 -6.42 5.62 -8.77
CA GLY A 77 -5.40 6.68 -8.77
C GLY A 77 -5.75 7.93 -7.95
N LEU A 78 -6.87 7.91 -7.20
CA LEU A 78 -7.30 8.99 -6.30
C LEU A 78 -6.22 9.45 -5.31
N PRO A 79 -5.35 8.57 -4.74
CA PRO A 79 -4.25 9.02 -3.88
C PRO A 79 -3.32 10.05 -4.55
N TYR A 80 -3.02 9.85 -5.84
CA TYR A 80 -2.21 10.79 -6.62
C TYR A 80 -2.99 12.08 -6.94
N GLY A 81 -4.30 11.95 -7.20
CA GLY A 81 -5.21 13.08 -7.39
C GLY A 81 -5.26 13.97 -6.15
N ILE A 82 -5.44 13.40 -4.96
CA ILE A 82 -5.42 14.15 -3.69
C ILE A 82 -4.07 14.86 -3.54
N MET A 83 -2.94 14.17 -3.74
CA MET A 83 -1.62 14.80 -3.58
C MET A 83 -1.43 16.03 -4.47
N ARG A 84 -2.07 16.08 -5.65
CA ARG A 84 -2.00 17.18 -6.61
C ARG A 84 -3.05 18.28 -6.39
N PHE A 85 -4.30 17.93 -6.08
CA PHE A 85 -5.42 18.87 -6.03
C PHE A 85 -5.71 19.41 -4.62
N LEU A 86 -5.29 18.69 -3.57
CA LEU A 86 -5.46 19.11 -2.17
C LEU A 86 -4.77 20.44 -1.81
N PRO A 87 -3.61 20.83 -2.39
CA PRO A 87 -2.98 22.12 -2.09
C PRO A 87 -3.79 23.33 -2.58
N SER A 88 -4.59 23.18 -3.63
CA SER A 88 -5.28 24.29 -4.31
C SER A 88 -6.73 24.50 -3.86
N GLU A 89 -7.23 23.64 -2.97
CA GLU A 89 -8.65 23.57 -2.63
C GLU A 89 -8.95 24.13 -1.24
N ALA A 90 -10.07 24.86 -1.14
CA ALA A 90 -10.49 25.54 0.08
C ALA A 90 -11.08 24.56 1.11
N ASP A 91 -11.82 23.54 0.64
CA ASP A 91 -12.42 22.50 1.49
C ASP A 91 -11.71 21.13 1.31
N LYS A 92 -10.55 21.03 1.96
CA LYS A 92 -9.72 19.82 1.98
C LYS A 92 -10.43 18.62 2.60
N ALA A 93 -11.30 18.86 3.58
CA ALA A 93 -11.99 17.79 4.29
C ALA A 93 -13.05 17.13 3.41
N SER A 94 -13.77 17.92 2.61
CA SER A 94 -14.75 17.40 1.66
C SER A 94 -14.09 16.54 0.58
N LEU A 95 -12.98 16.99 0.00
CA LEU A 95 -12.26 16.23 -1.02
C LEU A 95 -11.72 14.90 -0.52
N VAL A 96 -11.12 14.88 0.68
CA VAL A 96 -10.64 13.63 1.27
C VAL A 96 -11.82 12.67 1.54
N LYS A 97 -12.95 13.17 2.03
CA LYS A 97 -14.16 12.35 2.24
C LYS A 97 -14.67 11.75 0.94
N VAL A 98 -14.83 12.57 -0.11
CA VAL A 98 -15.33 12.09 -1.41
C VAL A 98 -14.37 11.08 -2.00
N ALA A 99 -13.07 11.35 -1.96
CA ALA A 99 -12.08 10.42 -2.47
C ALA A 99 -12.07 9.10 -1.71
N LEU A 100 -12.19 9.12 -0.38
CA LEU A 100 -12.28 7.93 0.46
C LEU A 100 -13.54 7.11 0.19
N VAL A 101 -14.70 7.78 0.09
CA VAL A 101 -15.98 7.12 -0.21
C VAL A 101 -15.96 6.56 -1.64
N ALA A 102 -15.42 7.30 -2.61
CA ALA A 102 -15.33 6.86 -3.99
C ALA A 102 -14.37 5.68 -4.15
N SER A 103 -13.19 5.73 -3.54
CA SER A 103 -12.25 4.61 -3.58
C SER A 103 -12.81 3.39 -2.87
N GLY A 104 -13.41 3.56 -1.67
CA GLY A 104 -14.03 2.47 -0.93
C GLY A 104 -15.21 1.84 -1.67
N ALA A 105 -16.06 2.65 -2.30
CA ALA A 105 -17.17 2.15 -3.11
C ALA A 105 -16.67 1.39 -4.35
N ALA A 106 -15.67 1.93 -5.06
CA ALA A 106 -15.09 1.29 -6.23
C ALA A 106 -14.43 -0.05 -5.86
N SER A 107 -13.57 -0.03 -4.84
CA SER A 107 -12.95 -1.20 -4.21
C SER A 107 -14.00 -2.26 -3.83
N GLY A 108 -15.06 -1.87 -3.11
CA GLY A 108 -16.13 -2.78 -2.70
C GLY A 108 -16.89 -3.40 -3.87
N ILE A 109 -17.21 -2.62 -4.91
CA ILE A 109 -17.86 -3.12 -6.13
C ILE A 109 -16.95 -4.13 -6.85
N LEU A 110 -15.66 -3.80 -7.00
CA LEU A 110 -14.65 -4.68 -7.58
C LEU A 110 -14.50 -5.98 -6.77
N GLY A 111 -14.52 -5.89 -5.44
CA GLY A 111 -14.47 -7.04 -4.54
C GLY A 111 -15.69 -7.96 -4.70
N LEU A 112 -16.90 -7.39 -4.77
CA LEU A 112 -18.13 -8.14 -5.02
C LEU A 112 -18.12 -8.83 -6.39
N LEU A 113 -17.68 -8.12 -7.44
CA LEU A 113 -17.51 -8.68 -8.79
C LEU A 113 -16.50 -9.84 -8.78
N PHE A 114 -15.39 -9.69 -8.05
CA PHE A 114 -14.40 -10.75 -7.92
C PHE A 114 -14.98 -11.98 -7.21
N LEU A 115 -15.73 -11.79 -6.11
CA LEU A 115 -16.41 -12.87 -5.40
C LEU A 115 -17.43 -13.60 -6.28
N MET A 116 -18.17 -12.88 -7.13
CA MET A 116 -19.09 -13.47 -8.11
C MET A 116 -18.34 -14.25 -9.20
N GLY A 117 -17.18 -13.74 -9.64
CA GLY A 117 -16.32 -14.36 -10.65
C GLY A 117 -15.48 -15.54 -10.14
N LEU A 118 -15.33 -15.72 -8.83
CA LEU A 118 -14.47 -16.76 -8.25
C LEU A 118 -14.71 -18.17 -8.83
N SER A 119 -15.96 -18.53 -9.14
CA SER A 119 -16.30 -19.84 -9.70
C SER A 119 -15.81 -20.08 -11.13
N LEU A 120 -15.49 -19.02 -11.88
CA LEU A 120 -15.06 -19.12 -13.28
C LEU A 120 -13.53 -19.08 -13.43
N TRP A 121 -12.79 -18.49 -12.47
CA TRP A 121 -11.35 -18.22 -12.62
C TRP A 121 -10.48 -18.88 -11.55
N SER A 122 -10.98 -19.18 -10.34
CA SER A 122 -10.17 -19.74 -9.25
C SER A 122 -10.91 -20.79 -8.40
N PRO A 123 -11.04 -22.04 -8.91
CA PRO A 123 -11.55 -23.17 -8.14
C PRO A 123 -10.85 -23.40 -6.78
N PRO A 124 -9.53 -23.17 -6.60
CA PRO A 124 -8.86 -23.34 -5.31
C PRO A 124 -9.27 -22.31 -4.23
N LEU A 125 -9.86 -21.18 -4.61
CA LEU A 125 -10.35 -20.14 -3.69
C LEU A 125 -11.82 -20.33 -3.29
N ALA A 126 -12.47 -21.42 -3.72
CA ALA A 126 -13.85 -21.73 -3.34
C ALA A 126 -14.06 -21.80 -1.81
N PHE A 127 -12.99 -22.02 -1.03
CA PHE A 127 -13.00 -21.94 0.43
C PHE A 127 -13.45 -20.57 0.97
N LEU A 128 -13.20 -19.47 0.25
CA LEU A 128 -13.68 -18.13 0.64
C LEU A 128 -15.20 -18.01 0.55
N ARG A 129 -15.86 -18.82 -0.29
CA ARG A 129 -17.31 -18.81 -0.48
C ARG A 129 -18.02 -19.68 0.55
N SER A 130 -17.35 -20.72 1.06
CA SER A 130 -17.90 -21.61 2.09
C SER A 130 -18.04 -20.95 3.46
N ASP A 131 -17.29 -19.88 3.73
CA ASP A 131 -17.39 -19.15 4.99
C ASP A 131 -17.79 -17.67 4.73
N PRO A 132 -19.05 -17.28 5.03
CA PRO A 132 -19.50 -15.91 4.79
C PRO A 132 -18.71 -14.86 5.61
N ALA A 133 -18.08 -15.27 6.71
CA ALA A 133 -17.21 -14.38 7.49
C ALA A 133 -15.94 -13.99 6.73
N LEU A 134 -15.35 -14.92 5.97
CA LEU A 134 -14.16 -14.66 5.14
C LEU A 134 -14.51 -13.82 3.90
N ALA A 135 -15.68 -14.08 3.30
CA ALA A 135 -16.18 -13.25 2.21
C ALA A 135 -16.42 -11.80 2.68
N ALA A 136 -17.05 -11.62 3.85
CA ALA A 136 -17.25 -10.30 4.44
C ALA A 136 -15.93 -9.62 4.81
N ALA A 137 -14.96 -10.36 5.38
CA ALA A 137 -13.64 -9.83 5.70
C ALA A 137 -12.86 -9.39 4.43
N CYS A 138 -13.01 -10.12 3.32
CA CYS A 138 -12.40 -9.74 2.05
C CYS A 138 -12.99 -8.45 1.49
N VAL A 139 -14.31 -8.26 1.57
CA VAL A 139 -14.96 -7.02 1.11
C VAL A 139 -14.70 -5.85 2.05
N LEU A 140 -14.60 -6.10 3.36
CA LEU A 140 -14.31 -5.06 4.35
C LEU A 140 -12.85 -4.61 4.38
N SER A 141 -11.92 -5.45 3.95
CA SER A 141 -10.48 -5.14 3.93
C SER A 141 -10.02 -4.39 2.67
N VAL A 142 -10.86 -4.35 1.64
CA VAL A 142 -10.63 -3.72 0.33
C VAL A 142 -11.24 -2.32 0.28
#